data_AF-A0A2S6NJ67-F1
#
_entry.id   AF-A0A2S6NJ67-F1
#
_cell.length_a   1.000
_cell.length_b   1.000
_cell.length_c   1.000
_cell.angle_alpha   90.00
_cell.angle_beta   90.00
_cell.angle_gamma   90.00
#
_symmetry.space_group_name_H-M   'P 1'
#
loop_
_entity.id
_entity.type
_entity.pdbx_description
1 polymer ?
#
loop_
_entity_poly.entity_id
_entity_poly.type
_entity_poly.pdbx_seq_one_letter_code
_entity_poly.pdbx_strand_id
1 'polypeptide(L)'
;MTCMILSGWQIYNASPIFPFTFPPWATLGGWLAGGIAWHFAAMWLLVANGLFYLVYGLATGYLRRTLLPLTPRQVWRDFTAALAFRLHHDAGRYNAVQKLLYVVVLLLGAAAVLSGLSIWKPVQFAPLTALLGGYDTARVVHFLAMSGIVGFVVVHLVLVALVPRTLLSMITGRAAPLAHGIGVRP
;
A
#
# COMPACT_ATOMS: atom_id res chain seq x y z
N MET A 1 -3.26 -0.28 -9.28
CA MET A 1 -3.92 -0.77 -8.06
C MET A 1 -5.41 -1.04 -8.27
N THR A 2 -6.17 -0.13 -8.87
CA THR A 2 -7.61 -0.32 -9.15
C THR A 2 -7.93 -1.64 -9.84
N CYS A 3 -7.24 -1.99 -10.92
CA CYS A 3 -7.44 -3.26 -11.62
C CYS A 3 -7.27 -4.49 -10.69
N MET A 4 -6.22 -4.50 -9.84
CA MET A 4 -5.99 -5.59 -8.86
C MET A 4 -7.12 -5.71 -7.85
N ILE A 5 -7.62 -4.58 -7.34
CA ILE A 5 -8.68 -4.55 -6.33
C ILE A 5 -10.00 -5.03 -6.93
N LEU A 6 -10.45 -4.45 -8.04
CA LEU A 6 -11.75 -4.78 -8.65
C LEU A 6 -11.78 -6.22 -9.18
N SER A 7 -10.68 -6.70 -9.78
CA SER A 7 -10.59 -8.10 -10.22
C SER A 7 -10.49 -9.07 -9.04
N GLY A 8 -9.82 -8.69 -7.95
CA GLY A 8 -9.76 -9.51 -6.74
C GLY A 8 -11.12 -9.63 -6.05
N TRP A 9 -11.92 -8.56 -6.03
CA TRP A 9 -13.31 -8.62 -5.56
C TRP A 9 -14.21 -9.48 -6.46
N GLN A 10 -13.98 -9.50 -7.79
CA GLN A 10 -14.65 -10.45 -8.69
C GLN A 10 -14.31 -11.92 -8.33
N ILE A 11 -13.03 -12.21 -8.04
CA ILE A 11 -12.59 -13.55 -7.63
C ILE A 11 -13.20 -13.92 -6.28
N TYR A 12 -13.24 -12.99 -5.32
CA TYR A 12 -13.90 -13.17 -4.03
C TYR A 12 -15.39 -13.51 -4.20
N ASN A 13 -16.12 -12.79 -5.06
CA ASN A 13 -17.53 -13.04 -5.29
C ASN A 13 -17.85 -14.45 -5.81
N ALA A 14 -16.91 -15.08 -6.53
CA ALA A 14 -17.10 -16.44 -7.04
C ALA A 14 -17.00 -17.52 -5.94
N SER A 15 -16.30 -17.22 -4.84
CA SER A 15 -16.24 -18.06 -3.65
C SER A 15 -16.08 -17.17 -2.42
N PRO A 16 -17.18 -16.63 -1.87
CA PRO A 16 -17.11 -15.69 -0.76
C PRO A 16 -16.58 -16.36 0.51
N ILE A 17 -15.70 -15.65 1.23
CA ILE A 17 -15.17 -16.08 2.53
C ILE A 17 -16.07 -15.60 3.68
N PHE A 18 -16.75 -14.48 3.47
CA PHE A 18 -17.66 -13.84 4.44
C PHE A 18 -19.06 -13.75 3.81
N PRO A 19 -20.13 -13.55 4.61
CA PRO A 19 -21.52 -13.53 4.11
C PRO A 19 -21.87 -12.20 3.42
N PHE A 20 -21.01 -11.72 2.53
CA PHE A 20 -21.29 -10.56 1.69
C PHE A 20 -20.66 -10.74 0.30
N THR A 21 -21.13 -9.95 -0.65
CA THR A 21 -20.55 -9.86 -2.00
C THR A 21 -20.40 -8.40 -2.40
N PHE A 22 -19.46 -8.13 -3.29
CA PHE A 22 -19.28 -6.79 -3.86
C PHE A 22 -20.24 -6.58 -5.03
N PRO A 23 -20.79 -5.37 -5.20
CA PRO A 23 -21.72 -5.09 -6.29
C PRO A 23 -21.00 -5.14 -7.65
N PRO A 24 -21.69 -5.48 -8.77
CA PRO A 24 -21.06 -5.68 -10.08
C PRO A 24 -20.30 -4.46 -10.63
N TRP A 25 -20.72 -3.23 -10.28
CA TRP A 25 -20.03 -2.01 -10.68
C TRP A 25 -18.66 -1.83 -9.99
N ALA A 26 -18.46 -2.50 -8.86
CA ALA A 26 -17.22 -2.51 -8.10
C ALA A 26 -16.34 -3.71 -8.44
N THR A 27 -16.68 -4.53 -9.44
CA THR A 27 -15.87 -5.68 -9.83
C THR A 27 -15.39 -5.56 -11.27
N LEU A 28 -14.33 -6.31 -11.60
CA LEU A 28 -13.74 -6.32 -12.95
C LEU A 28 -13.65 -7.75 -13.48
N GLY A 29 -14.06 -7.94 -14.73
CA GLY A 29 -13.96 -9.22 -15.44
C GLY A 29 -15.29 -9.95 -15.63
N GLY A 30 -16.36 -9.53 -14.94
CA GLY A 30 -17.74 -10.01 -15.13
C GLY A 30 -18.05 -11.43 -14.66
N TRP A 31 -17.10 -12.35 -14.81
CA TRP A 31 -17.19 -13.76 -14.41
C TRP A 31 -15.86 -14.22 -13.80
N LEU A 32 -15.80 -15.45 -13.25
CA LEU A 32 -14.63 -15.95 -12.52
C LEU A 32 -13.35 -15.92 -13.37
N ALA A 33 -13.34 -16.54 -14.55
CA ALA A 33 -12.10 -16.60 -15.32
C ALA A 33 -11.71 -15.22 -15.88
N GLY A 34 -12.69 -14.34 -16.17
CA GLY A 34 -12.43 -12.96 -16.53
C GLY A 34 -11.76 -12.17 -15.40
N GLY A 35 -12.23 -12.34 -14.16
CA GLY A 35 -11.61 -11.76 -12.97
C GLY A 35 -10.17 -12.27 -12.78
N ILE A 36 -9.97 -13.59 -12.90
CA ILE A 36 -8.65 -14.22 -12.83
C ILE A 36 -7.70 -13.65 -13.90
N ALA A 37 -8.14 -13.53 -15.16
CA ALA A 37 -7.32 -13.03 -16.25
C ALA A 37 -6.84 -11.59 -16.01
N TRP A 38 -7.75 -10.68 -15.63
CA TRP A 38 -7.39 -9.30 -15.29
C TRP A 38 -6.48 -9.21 -14.07
N HIS A 39 -6.72 -10.05 -13.06
CA HIS A 39 -5.91 -10.09 -11.86
C HIS A 39 -4.47 -10.50 -12.15
N PHE A 40 -4.26 -11.59 -12.90
CA PHE A 40 -2.91 -12.02 -13.29
C PHE A 40 -2.21 -11.00 -14.19
N ALA A 41 -2.92 -10.38 -15.13
CA ALA A 41 -2.36 -9.34 -15.98
C ALA A 41 -1.82 -8.17 -15.17
N ALA A 42 -2.60 -7.67 -14.20
CA ALA A 42 -2.18 -6.57 -13.33
C ALA A 42 -1.16 -6.99 -12.24
N MET A 43 -1.19 -8.26 -11.82
CA MET A 43 -0.28 -8.81 -10.81
C MET A 43 1.16 -8.73 -11.27
N TRP A 44 1.45 -9.11 -12.52
CA TRP A 44 2.82 -9.06 -13.04
C TRP A 44 3.37 -7.64 -13.07
N LEU A 45 2.55 -6.65 -13.40
CA LEU A 45 2.94 -5.24 -13.31
C LEU A 45 3.23 -4.85 -11.86
N LEU A 46 2.38 -5.24 -10.91
CA LEU A 46 2.60 -4.97 -9.49
C LEU A 46 3.90 -5.60 -8.97
N VAL A 47 4.14 -6.87 -9.28
CA VAL A 47 5.33 -7.62 -8.86
C VAL A 47 6.60 -7.03 -9.49
N ALA A 48 6.59 -6.76 -10.79
CA ALA A 48 7.75 -6.19 -11.48
C ALA A 48 8.11 -4.80 -10.94
N ASN A 49 7.11 -3.91 -10.77
CA ASN A 49 7.33 -2.58 -10.20
C ASN A 49 7.80 -2.65 -8.74
N GLY A 50 7.17 -3.50 -7.93
CA GLY A 50 7.56 -3.71 -6.53
C GLY A 50 8.98 -4.25 -6.40
N LEU A 51 9.36 -5.23 -7.22
CA LEU A 51 10.70 -5.79 -7.22
C LEU A 51 11.73 -4.75 -7.66
N PHE A 52 11.48 -4.00 -8.73
CA PHE A 52 12.37 -2.92 -9.16
C PHE A 52 12.56 -1.89 -8.06
N TYR A 53 11.47 -1.46 -7.41
CA TYR A 53 11.52 -0.51 -6.31
C TYR A 53 12.34 -1.04 -5.12
N LEU A 54 12.13 -2.30 -4.72
CA LEU A 54 12.87 -2.92 -3.61
C LEU A 54 14.35 -3.09 -3.95
N VAL A 55 14.68 -3.60 -5.14
CA VAL A 55 16.07 -3.80 -5.59
C VAL A 55 16.79 -2.46 -5.65
N TYR A 56 16.19 -1.45 -6.29
CA TYR A 56 16.75 -0.11 -6.34
C TYR A 56 16.92 0.49 -4.94
N GLY A 57 15.89 0.37 -4.10
CA GLY A 57 15.89 0.92 -2.75
C GLY A 57 16.91 0.27 -1.81
N LEU A 58 17.18 -1.02 -1.99
CA LEU A 58 18.21 -1.76 -1.27
C LEU A 58 19.61 -1.43 -1.82
N ALA A 59 19.80 -1.44 -3.14
CA ALA A 59 21.09 -1.18 -3.79
C ALA A 59 21.60 0.24 -3.51
N THR A 60 20.71 1.24 -3.47
CA THR A 60 21.06 2.64 -3.18
C THR A 60 21.11 2.95 -1.68
N GLY A 61 20.68 2.01 -0.83
CA GLY A 61 20.48 2.24 0.60
C GLY A 61 19.36 3.24 0.90
N TYR A 62 18.57 3.66 -0.09
CA TYR A 62 17.45 4.59 0.06
C TYR A 62 16.44 4.12 1.09
N LEU A 63 16.09 2.83 1.08
CA LEU A 63 15.15 2.27 2.06
C LEU A 63 15.67 2.43 3.48
N ARG A 64 16.96 2.13 3.71
CA ARG A 64 17.58 2.26 5.03
C ARG A 64 17.67 3.72 5.47
N ARG A 65 18.10 4.62 4.59
CA ARG A 65 18.27 6.06 4.89
C ARG A 65 16.93 6.77 5.12
N THR A 66 15.87 6.32 4.48
CA THR A 66 14.55 6.96 4.56
C THR A 66 13.71 6.38 5.70
N LEU A 67 13.77 5.05 5.90
CA LEU A 67 12.92 4.33 6.86
C LEU A 67 13.58 4.12 8.23
N LEU A 68 14.88 4.36 8.40
CA LEU A 68 15.54 4.29 9.72
C LEU A 68 16.15 5.64 10.13
N PRO A 69 16.13 6.02 11.42
CA PRO A 69 15.53 5.28 12.54
C PRO A 69 14.04 5.64 12.72
N LEU A 70 13.16 4.63 12.71
CA LEU A 70 11.78 4.75 13.17
C LEU A 70 11.76 4.42 14.67
N THR A 71 11.72 5.45 15.52
CA THR A 71 11.58 5.23 16.97
C THR A 71 10.10 5.14 17.35
N PRO A 72 9.62 4.10 18.06
CA PRO A 72 8.21 3.93 18.43
C PRO A 72 7.60 5.16 19.14
N ARG A 73 8.40 5.85 19.96
CA ARG A 73 8.02 7.09 20.66
C ARG A 73 7.73 8.26 19.70
N GLN A 74 8.44 8.35 18.57
CA GLN A 74 8.21 9.38 17.55
C GLN A 74 6.95 9.05 16.73
N VAL A 75 6.73 7.78 16.42
CA VAL A 75 5.49 7.32 15.75
C VAL A 75 4.26 7.67 16.58
N TRP A 76 4.28 7.40 17.89
CA TRP A 76 3.16 7.73 18.78
C TRP A 76 2.92 9.25 18.90
N ARG A 77 4.00 10.05 19.04
CA ARG A 77 3.90 11.51 19.11
C ARG A 77 3.37 12.12 17.82
N ASP A 78 3.83 11.65 16.67
CA ASP A 78 3.41 12.21 15.39
C ASP A 78 2.01 11.70 15.00
N PHE A 79 1.61 10.49 15.44
CA PHE A 79 0.24 9.98 15.33
C PHE A 79 -0.75 10.82 16.15
N THR A 80 -0.43 11.14 17.41
CA THR A 80 -1.29 12.03 18.22
C THR A 80 -1.30 13.46 17.69
N ALA A 81 -0.18 13.96 17.15
CA ALA A 81 -0.13 15.26 16.46
C ALA A 81 -0.95 15.28 15.15
N ALA A 82 -0.99 14.15 14.42
CA ALA A 82 -1.82 13.98 13.23
C ALA A 82 -3.31 14.02 13.57
N LEU A 83 -3.70 13.31 14.64
CA LEU A 83 -5.06 13.29 15.14
C LEU A 83 -5.50 14.68 15.64
N ALA A 84 -4.53 15.48 16.14
CA ALA A 84 -4.74 16.84 16.59
C ALA A 84 -4.62 17.90 15.46
N PHE A 85 -4.48 17.50 14.19
CA PHE A 85 -4.27 18.41 13.05
C PHE A 85 -3.06 19.38 13.17
N ARG A 86 -2.08 19.09 14.04
CA ARG A 86 -0.89 19.94 14.29
C ARG A 86 0.37 19.43 13.61
N LEU A 87 0.25 18.75 12.47
CA LEU A 87 1.42 18.24 11.76
C LEU A 87 2.14 19.34 10.99
N HIS A 88 3.32 19.71 11.48
CA HIS A 88 4.29 20.49 10.72
C HIS A 88 4.76 19.67 9.51
N HIS A 89 4.50 20.20 8.31
CA HIS A 89 4.91 19.61 7.04
C HIS A 89 6.15 20.34 6.52
N ASP A 90 7.34 19.81 6.78
CA ASP A 90 8.56 20.29 6.14
C ASP A 90 8.68 19.65 4.75
N ALA A 91 8.66 20.48 3.70
CA ALA A 91 8.86 20.02 2.33
C ALA A 91 10.23 19.33 2.20
N GLY A 92 10.21 18.02 1.93
CA GLY A 92 11.43 17.20 1.75
C GLY A 92 11.76 16.23 2.89
N ARG A 93 11.01 16.23 4.00
CA ARG A 93 11.14 15.21 5.07
C ARG A 93 9.84 14.46 5.28
N TYR A 94 9.87 13.13 5.15
CA TYR A 94 8.74 12.29 5.51
C TYR A 94 8.48 12.37 7.02
N ASN A 95 7.25 12.75 7.37
CA ASN A 95 6.75 12.69 8.74
C ASN A 95 6.69 11.23 9.24
N ALA A 96 6.81 10.96 10.55
CA ALA A 96 6.81 9.59 11.07
C ALA A 96 5.53 8.82 10.74
N VAL A 97 4.37 9.51 10.63
CA VAL A 97 3.11 8.90 10.16
C VAL A 97 3.22 8.46 8.69
N GLN A 98 3.82 9.28 7.82
CA GLN A 98 4.03 8.91 6.41
C GLN A 98 5.01 7.74 6.28
N LYS A 99 6.08 7.73 7.10
CA LYS A 99 7.03 6.59 7.14
C LYS A 99 6.37 5.32 7.65
N LEU A 100 5.54 5.40 8.69
CA LEU A 100 4.77 4.25 9.19
C LEU A 100 3.83 3.73 8.11
N LEU A 101 3.04 4.60 7.50
CA LEU A 101 2.16 4.27 6.39
C LEU A 101 2.92 3.58 5.25
N TYR A 102 4.14 4.04 4.96
CA TYR A 102 5.02 3.43 3.96
C TYR A 102 5.45 2.00 4.33
N VAL A 103 5.87 1.78 5.58
CA VAL A 103 6.25 0.45 6.06
C VAL A 103 5.04 -0.48 6.06
N VAL A 104 3.89 0.00 6.55
CA VAL A 104 2.65 -0.77 6.59
C VAL A 104 2.23 -1.22 5.20
N VAL A 105 2.21 -0.31 4.21
CA VAL A 105 1.81 -0.68 2.83
C VAL A 105 2.81 -1.63 2.18
N LEU A 106 4.10 -1.53 2.47
CA LEU A 106 5.09 -2.50 1.99
C LEU A 106 4.86 -3.90 2.59
N LEU A 107 4.59 -3.97 3.90
CA LEU A 107 4.29 -5.25 4.57
C LEU A 107 2.98 -5.86 4.05
N LEU A 108 1.94 -5.05 3.88
CA LEU A 108 0.67 -5.50 3.29
C LEU A 108 0.87 -5.97 1.85
N GLY A 109 1.68 -5.26 1.05
CA GLY A 109 2.04 -5.67 -0.31
C GLY A 109 2.77 -7.02 -0.32
N ALA A 110 3.75 -7.21 0.56
CA ALA A 110 4.46 -8.48 0.71
C ALA A 110 3.50 -9.61 1.13
N ALA A 111 2.64 -9.37 2.12
CA ALA A 111 1.64 -10.34 2.56
C ALA A 111 0.67 -10.71 1.44
N ALA A 112 0.21 -9.75 0.65
CA ALA A 112 -0.65 -9.98 -0.52
C ALA A 112 0.05 -10.84 -1.58
N VAL A 113 1.32 -10.56 -1.89
CA VAL A 113 2.09 -11.36 -2.87
C VAL A 113 2.31 -12.79 -2.38
N LEU A 114 2.76 -12.97 -1.13
CA LEU A 114 3.04 -14.30 -0.57
C LEU A 114 1.77 -15.16 -0.49
N SER A 115 0.68 -14.59 0.03
CA SER A 115 -0.61 -15.28 0.07
C SER A 115 -1.17 -15.55 -1.33
N GLY A 116 -1.00 -14.64 -2.28
CA GLY A 116 -1.40 -14.82 -3.68
C GLY A 116 -0.68 -15.97 -4.37
N LEU A 117 0.63 -16.12 -4.13
CA LEU A 117 1.42 -17.25 -4.64
C LEU A 117 0.90 -18.59 -4.09
N SER A 118 0.61 -18.65 -2.78
CA SER A 118 0.02 -19.83 -2.14
C SER A 118 -1.36 -20.20 -2.70
N ILE A 119 -2.18 -19.21 -3.07
CA ILE A 119 -3.49 -19.46 -3.67
C ILE A 119 -3.37 -19.88 -5.13
N TRP A 120 -2.43 -19.30 -5.89
CA TRP A 120 -2.29 -19.58 -7.32
C TRP A 120 -1.77 -21.00 -7.60
N LYS A 121 -0.74 -21.43 -6.87
CA LYS A 121 -0.05 -22.70 -7.09
C LYS A 121 0.23 -23.40 -5.74
N PRO A 122 -0.82 -23.82 -5.01
CA PRO A 122 -0.69 -24.31 -3.63
C PRO A 122 0.21 -25.53 -3.50
N VAL A 123 0.24 -26.40 -4.51
CA VAL A 123 1.07 -27.61 -4.53
C VAL A 123 2.54 -27.26 -4.81
N GLN A 124 2.81 -26.40 -5.79
CA GLN A 124 4.18 -25.96 -6.10
C GLN A 124 4.78 -25.12 -4.95
N PHE A 125 3.96 -24.34 -4.26
CA PHE A 125 4.36 -23.55 -3.10
C PHE A 125 3.92 -24.20 -1.78
N ALA A 126 3.89 -25.53 -1.70
CA ALA A 126 3.41 -26.26 -0.53
C ALA A 126 4.04 -25.79 0.81
N PRO A 127 5.36 -25.53 0.91
CA PRO A 127 5.95 -25.01 2.15
C PRO A 127 5.40 -23.63 2.56
N LEU A 128 5.18 -22.74 1.60
CA LEU A 128 4.62 -21.41 1.85
C LEU A 128 3.13 -21.50 2.23
N THR A 129 2.38 -22.35 1.53
CA THR A 129 0.97 -22.62 1.84
C THR A 129 0.83 -23.20 3.25
N ALA A 130 1.72 -24.11 3.65
CA ALA A 130 1.75 -24.66 5.00
C ALA A 130 2.09 -23.58 6.05
N LEU A 131 3.06 -22.71 5.78
CA LEU A 131 3.42 -21.59 6.65
C LEU A 131 2.26 -20.62 6.89
N LEU A 132 1.43 -20.39 5.87
CA LEU A 132 0.24 -19.55 5.96
C LEU A 132 -0.96 -20.27 6.60
N GLY A 133 -0.82 -21.53 7.02
CA GLY A 133 -1.89 -22.29 7.67
C GLY A 133 -2.86 -22.96 6.68
N GLY A 134 -2.43 -23.20 5.44
CA GLY A 134 -3.22 -23.88 4.41
C GLY A 134 -3.84 -22.93 3.38
N TYR A 135 -4.49 -23.52 2.38
CA TYR A 135 -5.10 -22.78 1.26
C TYR A 135 -6.20 -21.81 1.72
N ASP A 136 -7.12 -22.26 2.58
CA ASP A 136 -8.23 -21.42 3.04
C ASP A 136 -7.75 -20.26 3.92
N THR A 137 -6.80 -20.53 4.82
CA THR A 137 -6.16 -19.48 5.63
C THR A 137 -5.42 -18.48 4.74
N ALA A 138 -4.71 -18.94 3.71
CA ALA A 138 -4.05 -18.06 2.75
C ALA A 138 -5.06 -17.12 2.03
N ARG A 139 -6.27 -17.60 1.71
CA ARG A 139 -7.35 -16.75 1.14
C ARG A 139 -7.80 -15.67 2.11
N VAL A 140 -7.94 -15.99 3.40
CA VAL A 140 -8.26 -15.00 4.45
C VAL A 140 -7.13 -13.97 4.56
N VAL A 141 -5.88 -14.42 4.65
CA VAL A 141 -4.70 -13.53 4.73
C VAL A 141 -4.64 -12.60 3.52
N HIS A 142 -4.86 -13.13 2.31
CA HIS A 142 -4.86 -12.34 1.09
C HIS A 142 -5.96 -11.28 1.10
N PHE A 143 -7.19 -11.68 1.50
CA PHE A 143 -8.32 -10.75 1.61
C PHE A 143 -8.06 -9.64 2.64
N LEU A 144 -7.50 -9.98 3.80
CA LEU A 144 -7.14 -9.00 4.83
C LEU A 144 -6.04 -8.05 4.36
N ALA A 145 -5.01 -8.56 3.68
CA ALA A 145 -3.94 -7.74 3.09
C ALA A 145 -4.50 -6.77 2.04
N MET A 146 -5.35 -7.26 1.13
CA MET A 146 -6.05 -6.41 0.16
C MET A 146 -6.91 -5.34 0.83
N SER A 147 -7.68 -5.71 1.84
CA SER A 147 -8.54 -4.78 2.60
C SER A 147 -7.72 -3.70 3.30
N GLY A 148 -6.57 -4.08 3.87
CA GLY A 148 -5.61 -3.14 4.45
C GLY A 148 -5.05 -2.16 3.41
N ILE A 149 -4.72 -2.65 2.21
CA ILE A 149 -4.25 -1.78 1.09
C ILE A 149 -5.35 -0.82 0.66
N VAL A 150 -6.61 -1.27 0.56
CA VAL A 150 -7.75 -0.37 0.26
C VAL A 150 -7.90 0.70 1.34
N GLY A 151 -7.86 0.32 2.62
CA GLY A 151 -7.90 1.27 3.74
C GLY A 151 -6.76 2.29 3.69
N PHE A 152 -5.53 1.83 3.41
CA PHE A 152 -4.38 2.71 3.19
C PHE A 152 -4.64 3.69 2.05
N VAL A 153 -5.15 3.24 0.90
CA VAL A 153 -5.43 4.11 -0.26
C VAL A 153 -6.46 5.18 0.13
N VAL A 154 -7.53 4.81 0.84
CA VAL A 154 -8.55 5.76 1.30
C VAL A 154 -7.92 6.82 2.22
N VAL A 155 -7.19 6.40 3.25
CA VAL A 155 -6.51 7.32 4.19
C VAL A 155 -5.52 8.22 3.45
N HIS A 156 -4.74 7.65 2.53
CA HIS A 156 -3.76 8.39 1.74
C HIS A 156 -4.43 9.47 0.87
N LEU A 157 -5.53 9.13 0.19
CA LEU A 157 -6.30 10.08 -0.63
C LEU A 157 -6.93 11.20 0.21
N VAL A 158 -7.44 10.88 1.41
CA VAL A 158 -7.96 11.88 2.35
C VAL A 158 -6.85 12.86 2.77
N LEU A 159 -5.68 12.35 3.16
CA LEU A 159 -4.54 13.19 3.55
C LEU A 159 -4.09 14.11 2.40
N VAL A 160 -4.06 13.58 1.17
CA VAL A 160 -3.71 14.34 -0.03
C VAL A 160 -4.75 15.42 -0.34
N ALA A 161 -6.04 15.11 -0.20
CA ALA A 161 -7.12 16.08 -0.41
C ALA A 161 -7.11 17.21 0.64
N LEU A 162 -6.74 16.91 1.90
CA LEU A 162 -6.60 17.90 2.97
C LEU A 162 -5.39 18.81 2.78
N VAL A 163 -4.35 18.37 2.05
CA VAL A 163 -3.11 19.14 1.82
C VAL A 163 -2.78 19.21 0.31
N PRO A 164 -3.60 19.90 -0.52
CA PRO A 164 -3.51 19.85 -1.99
C PRO A 164 -2.20 20.41 -2.57
N ARG A 165 -1.46 21.21 -1.79
CA ARG A 165 -0.11 21.68 -2.18
C ARG A 165 0.88 20.54 -2.39
N THR A 166 0.67 19.39 -1.73
CA THR A 166 1.50 18.19 -1.91
C THR A 166 1.28 17.51 -3.26
N LEU A 167 0.05 17.54 -3.78
CA LEU A 167 -0.32 17.00 -5.09
C LEU A 167 0.44 17.69 -6.23
N LEU A 168 0.51 19.02 -6.19
CA LEU A 168 1.26 19.81 -7.17
C LEU A 168 2.75 19.49 -7.13
N SER A 169 3.34 19.31 -5.93
CA SER A 169 4.75 18.92 -5.82
C SER A 169 5.03 17.49 -6.32
N MET A 170 4.06 16.57 -6.21
CA MET A 170 4.16 15.21 -6.77
C MET A 170 4.15 15.21 -8.30
N ILE A 171 3.33 16.08 -8.91
CA ILE A 171 3.21 16.18 -10.38
C ILE A 171 4.39 16.96 -10.98
N THR A 172 4.80 18.05 -10.33
CA THR A 172 5.84 18.96 -10.86
C THR A 172 7.26 18.57 -10.47
N GLY A 173 7.44 17.68 -9.50
CA GLY A 173 8.75 17.27 -8.97
C GLY A 173 9.51 18.39 -8.25
N ARG A 174 8.90 19.57 -8.06
CA ARG A 174 9.50 20.73 -7.40
C ARG A 174 8.83 20.93 -6.04
N ALA A 175 9.61 20.87 -4.96
CA ALA A 175 9.17 21.40 -3.68
C ALA A 175 9.02 22.91 -3.85
N ALA A 176 7.81 23.46 -3.63
CA ALA A 176 7.63 24.90 -3.58
C ALA A 176 8.61 25.46 -2.53
N PRO A 177 9.47 26.45 -2.87
CA PRO A 177 10.42 27.00 -1.91
C PRO A 177 9.66 27.46 -0.67
N LEU A 178 10.11 27.03 0.52
CA LEU A 178 9.68 27.65 1.76
C LEU A 178 9.94 29.14 1.62
N ALA A 179 8.88 29.96 1.64
CA ALA A 179 9.02 31.39 1.77
C ALA A 179 9.78 31.65 3.07
N HIS A 180 11.08 31.91 2.95
CA HIS A 180 11.93 32.36 4.02
C HIS A 180 11.54 33.80 4.34
N GLY A 181 10.49 33.99 5.13
CA GLY A 181 10.25 35.22 5.86
C GLY A 181 10.96 35.09 7.21
N ILE A 182 11.80 36.01 7.68
CA ILE A 182 12.17 37.34 7.21
C ILE A 182 13.61 37.53 7.68
N GLY A 183 14.50 37.99 6.81
CA GLY A 183 15.84 38.40 7.20
C GLY A 183 15.76 39.54 8.21
N VAL A 184 16.31 39.31 9.40
CA VAL A 184 16.77 40.39 10.27
C VAL A 184 18.29 40.40 10.19
N ARG A 185 18.82 41.33 9.41
CA ARG A 185 20.13 42.00 9.59
C ARG A 185 20.11 43.34 8.84
N PRO A 186 20.93 44.33 9.24
CA PRO A 186 21.82 44.39 10.40
C PRO A 186 21.21 45.12 11.61
#